data_AF-A0A7W9JBI2-F1
#
_entry.id   AF-A0A7W9JBI2-F1
#
_cell.length_a   1.000
_cell.length_b   1.000
_cell.length_c   1.000
_cell.angle_alpha   90.00
_cell.angle_beta   90.00
_cell.angle_gamma   90.00
#
_symmetry.space_group_name_H-M   'P 1'
#
loop_
_entity.id
_entity.type
_entity.pdbx_description
1 polymer ?
#
loop_
_entity_poly.entity_id
_entity_poly.type
_entity_poly.pdbx_seq_one_letter_code
_entity_poly.pdbx_strand_id
1 'polypeptide(L)'
;MTDWIPDWVVPIPGLARVAVENTAKDEFLHRLITFMRDRLDYGYSSRTVYVPAIGRVDEYCLNTSGSKELPRLWIVSHDGYLILYAAGLGSEGEELLVWQQCIEHSLSTLGKRADVEWVAILSQSPSDVAFAQKLTPSADRSELQFRLLDGCISEDRSATMSDVGVMVMPSFHWPIELSGVASCYAWGQDGDWRTAERVSVLVALLSLEWDSHWRIREGPRQSGVHWEGEAPLMGHGWKRIEDDHPLARGQSVVVPRWLEKAESEVMRRTRTRDALVMHYQGLGLTAHNPSIALVCFIAAIETIAQLDRKPDRCEECKSVIGSRARFEEAIRPVLKPEQVELLATAYAKRSRTVHQGKLHGAELRVEGWGPMSLFVPDPLFDFEKGTVLSARRASRQLILKQLPTN
;
A
#
# COMPACT_ATOMS: atom_id res chain seq x y z
N MET A 1 12.28 27.04 15.26
CA MET A 1 10.91 27.54 15.06
C MET A 1 10.36 27.80 16.44
N THR A 2 9.94 29.02 16.73
CA THR A 2 9.22 29.35 17.96
C THR A 2 7.87 28.64 17.95
N ASP A 3 7.48 28.07 19.09
CA ASP A 3 6.13 27.52 19.26
C ASP A 3 5.14 28.68 19.13
N TRP A 4 4.36 28.66 18.04
CA TRP A 4 3.27 29.62 17.85
C TRP A 4 2.15 29.28 18.82
N ILE A 5 1.78 30.23 19.67
CA ILE A 5 0.72 30.11 20.68
C ILE A 5 -0.26 31.24 20.41
N PRO A 6 -1.55 30.95 20.14
CA PRO A 6 -2.53 31.99 19.87
C PRO A 6 -2.86 32.78 21.14
N ASP A 7 -3.13 34.08 20.99
CA ASP A 7 -3.65 34.93 22.06
C ASP A 7 -5.13 34.66 22.32
N TRP A 8 -5.85 34.22 21.29
CA TRP A 8 -7.27 33.89 21.36
C TRP A 8 -7.62 32.69 20.48
N VAL A 9 -8.65 31.95 20.90
CA VAL A 9 -9.26 30.87 20.15
C VAL A 9 -10.77 31.01 20.27
N VAL A 10 -11.46 31.20 19.15
CA VAL A 10 -12.91 31.39 19.13
C VAL A 10 -13.57 30.47 18.09
N PRO A 11 -14.78 29.96 18.34
CA PRO A 11 -15.54 29.24 17.32
C PRO A 11 -15.85 30.16 16.14
N ILE A 12 -15.86 29.64 14.91
CA ILE A 12 -16.25 30.45 13.74
C ILE A 12 -17.73 30.87 13.89
N PRO A 13 -18.06 32.18 13.85
CA PRO A 13 -19.44 32.66 14.01
C PRO A 13 -20.40 31.99 13.01
N GLY A 14 -21.50 31.43 13.51
CA GLY A 14 -22.50 30.73 12.70
C GLY A 14 -22.07 29.37 12.12
N LEU A 15 -20.78 29.02 12.20
CA LEU A 15 -20.19 27.82 11.57
C LEU A 15 -19.35 26.99 12.54
N ALA A 16 -19.49 27.25 13.85
CA ALA A 16 -18.75 26.55 14.90
C ALA A 16 -18.85 25.03 14.80
N ARG A 17 -20.00 24.52 14.31
CA ARG A 17 -20.25 23.11 14.05
C ARG A 17 -21.01 22.95 12.74
N VAL A 18 -20.41 22.25 11.78
CA VAL A 18 -21.00 22.01 10.45
C VAL A 18 -21.17 20.52 10.22
N ALA A 19 -22.32 20.13 9.65
CA ALA A 19 -22.62 18.73 9.31
C ALA A 19 -21.89 18.37 8.01
N VAL A 20 -20.72 17.76 8.16
CA VAL A 20 -19.90 17.25 7.05
C VAL A 20 -19.46 15.87 7.46
N GLU A 21 -19.97 14.87 6.74
CA GLU A 21 -19.59 13.47 6.99
C GLU A 21 -18.07 13.32 6.92
N ASN A 22 -17.51 12.41 7.70
CA ASN A 22 -16.06 12.19 7.71
C ASN A 22 -15.51 11.86 6.30
N THR A 23 -16.32 11.21 5.46
CA THR A 23 -16.01 10.89 4.06
C THR A 23 -15.99 12.12 3.15
N ALA A 24 -16.66 13.21 3.53
CA ALA A 24 -16.77 14.49 2.84
C ALA A 24 -15.74 15.53 3.32
N LYS A 25 -15.02 15.26 4.42
CA LYS A 25 -14.01 16.17 4.97
C LYS A 25 -12.94 16.55 3.93
N ASP A 26 -12.39 15.58 3.22
CA ASP A 26 -11.32 15.84 2.23
C ASP A 26 -11.82 16.73 1.09
N GLU A 27 -13.06 16.53 0.65
CA GLU A 27 -13.70 17.36 -0.38
C GLU A 27 -13.96 18.78 0.14
N PHE A 28 -14.47 18.92 1.37
CA PHE A 28 -14.62 20.22 2.03
C PHE A 28 -13.29 20.97 2.07
N LEU A 29 -12.21 20.30 2.48
CA LEU A 29 -10.86 20.88 2.52
C LEU A 29 -10.35 21.26 1.13
N HIS A 30 -10.60 20.43 0.13
CA HIS A 30 -10.24 20.74 -1.25
C HIS A 30 -10.96 22.00 -1.75
N ARG A 31 -12.27 22.12 -1.52
CA ARG A 31 -13.05 23.32 -1.89
C ARG A 31 -12.56 24.57 -1.15
N LEU A 32 -12.23 24.41 0.13
CA LEU A 32 -11.66 25.48 0.96
C LEU A 32 -10.34 25.99 0.36
N ILE A 33 -9.43 25.08 0.06
CA ILE A 33 -8.12 25.39 -0.51
C ILE A 33 -8.25 26.03 -1.90
N THR A 34 -9.08 25.46 -2.77
CA THR A 34 -9.31 25.99 -4.11
C THR A 34 -9.89 27.40 -4.05
N PHE A 35 -10.88 27.64 -3.19
CA PHE A 35 -11.45 28.99 -3.03
C PHE A 35 -10.41 29.99 -2.52
N MET A 36 -9.62 29.61 -1.51
CA MET A 36 -8.57 30.48 -0.96
C MET A 36 -7.54 30.86 -2.03
N ARG A 37 -7.08 29.89 -2.82
CA ARG A 37 -6.12 30.13 -3.90
C ARG A 37 -6.71 31.02 -4.99
N ASP A 38 -7.91 30.71 -5.44
CA ASP A 38 -8.49 31.36 -6.63
C ASP A 38 -9.04 32.76 -6.34
N ARG A 39 -9.48 33.03 -5.11
CA ARG A 39 -10.09 34.33 -4.74
C ARG A 39 -9.19 35.25 -3.95
N LEU A 40 -8.24 34.71 -3.19
CA LEU A 40 -7.45 35.49 -2.26
C LEU A 40 -5.96 35.52 -2.63
N ASP A 41 -5.55 34.77 -3.65
CA ASP A 41 -4.14 34.60 -4.07
C ASP A 41 -3.23 34.21 -2.89
N TYR A 42 -3.77 33.43 -1.96
CA TYR A 42 -3.05 32.97 -0.78
C TYR A 42 -2.50 31.57 -1.01
N GLY A 43 -1.22 31.40 -0.64
CA GLY A 43 -0.68 30.08 -0.34
C GLY A 43 -1.24 29.58 0.99
N TYR A 44 -1.07 28.30 1.28
CA TYR A 44 -1.41 27.78 2.60
C TYR A 44 -0.34 26.80 3.08
N SER A 45 -0.31 26.59 4.40
CA SER A 45 0.36 25.47 5.03
C SER A 45 -0.61 24.78 5.97
N SER A 46 -0.49 23.46 6.10
CA SER A 46 -1.32 22.68 7.02
C SER A 46 -0.46 21.75 7.87
N ARG A 47 -0.84 21.58 9.13
CA ARG A 47 -0.23 20.60 10.04
C ARG A 47 -1.24 20.09 11.05
N THR A 48 -1.08 18.86 11.50
CA THR A 48 -1.83 18.35 12.65
C THR A 48 -1.09 18.73 13.94
N VAL A 49 -1.79 19.36 14.89
CA VAL A 49 -1.25 19.71 16.21
C VAL A 49 -2.14 19.17 17.33
N TYR A 50 -1.59 19.05 18.54
CA TYR A 50 -2.34 18.70 19.74
C TYR A 50 -2.52 19.95 20.61
N VAL A 51 -3.76 20.35 20.80
CA VAL A 51 -4.15 21.49 21.64
C VAL A 51 -4.76 20.93 22.92
N PRO A 52 -4.18 21.16 24.12
CA PRO A 52 -4.63 20.51 25.35
C PRO A 52 -6.13 20.61 25.66
N ALA A 53 -6.77 21.73 25.30
CA ALA A 53 -8.20 21.95 25.55
C ALA A 53 -9.14 21.34 24.49
N ILE A 54 -8.63 21.05 23.28
CA ILE A 54 -9.44 20.64 22.12
C ILE A 54 -9.11 19.21 21.68
N GLY A 55 -7.87 18.78 21.87
CA GLY A 55 -7.32 17.53 21.39
C GLY A 55 -6.56 17.70 20.08
N ARG A 56 -6.67 16.71 19.20
CA ARG A 56 -6.00 16.70 17.89
C ARG A 56 -6.76 17.59 16.91
N VAL A 57 -6.09 18.59 16.34
CA VAL A 57 -6.67 19.53 15.37
C VAL A 57 -5.83 19.57 14.10
N ASP A 58 -6.48 19.75 12.96
CA ASP A 58 -5.80 20.08 11.71
C ASP A 58 -5.78 21.61 11.58
N GLU A 59 -4.57 22.18 11.70
CA GLU A 59 -4.31 23.62 11.62
C GLU A 59 -4.00 24.02 10.18
N TYR A 60 -4.68 25.05 9.69
CA TYR A 60 -4.48 25.66 8.39
C TYR A 60 -4.06 27.12 8.57
N CYS A 61 -2.91 27.47 8.01
CA CYS A 61 -2.35 28.81 8.02
C CYS A 61 -2.33 29.38 6.59
N LEU A 62 -2.84 30.59 6.42
CA LEU A 62 -2.80 31.33 5.16
C LEU A 62 -1.49 32.09 5.03
N ASN A 63 -0.82 31.93 3.89
CA ASN A 63 0.39 32.68 3.55
C ASN A 63 -0.04 33.92 2.75
N THR A 64 -0.06 35.07 3.42
CA THR A 64 -0.34 36.36 2.79
C THR A 64 0.94 37.03 2.31
N SER A 65 0.87 37.76 1.20
CA SER A 65 2.00 38.56 0.68
C SER A 65 2.32 39.77 1.57
N GLY A 66 1.33 40.29 2.30
CA GLY A 66 1.55 41.23 3.40
C GLY A 66 2.06 40.50 4.63
N SER A 67 3.05 41.06 5.31
CA SER A 67 3.68 40.53 6.54
C SER A 67 2.74 40.36 7.75
N LYS A 68 1.43 40.54 7.57
CA LYS A 68 0.41 40.40 8.60
C LYS A 68 -0.07 38.94 8.63
N GLU A 69 0.26 38.23 9.70
CA GLU A 69 -0.24 36.86 9.92
C GLU A 69 -1.76 36.89 10.16
N LEU A 70 -2.51 36.15 9.34
CA LEU A 70 -3.95 35.96 9.55
C LEU A 70 -4.22 34.92 10.66
N PRO A 71 -5.41 34.92 11.27
CA PRO A 71 -5.81 33.82 12.16
C PRO A 71 -5.72 32.48 11.44
N ARG A 72 -5.32 31.45 12.16
CA ARG A 72 -5.28 30.06 11.68
C ARG A 72 -6.64 29.40 11.87
N LEU A 73 -7.05 28.60 10.90
CA LEU A 73 -8.24 27.76 11.01
C LEU A 73 -7.85 26.42 11.64
N TRP A 74 -8.52 26.05 12.73
CA TRP A 74 -8.43 24.73 13.34
C TRP A 74 -9.69 23.94 13.04
N ILE A 75 -9.49 22.75 12.48
CA ILE A 75 -10.57 21.84 12.09
C ILE A 75 -10.47 20.58 12.95
N VAL A 76 -11.56 20.25 13.63
CA VAL A 76 -11.70 19.02 14.42
C VAL A 76 -12.77 18.16 13.79
N SER A 77 -12.43 16.92 13.45
CA SER A 77 -13.39 15.95 12.93
C SER A 77 -13.96 15.14 14.09
N HIS A 78 -15.28 15.18 14.28
CA HIS A 78 -15.94 14.45 15.35
C HIS A 78 -17.33 13.99 14.92
N ASP A 79 -17.55 12.67 14.92
CA ASP A 79 -18.86 12.03 14.73
C ASP A 79 -19.70 12.56 13.54
N GLY A 80 -19.07 12.78 12.38
CA GLY A 80 -19.76 13.27 11.18
C GLY A 80 -20.04 14.77 11.18
N TYR A 81 -19.37 15.51 12.07
CA TYR A 81 -19.33 16.97 12.07
C TYR A 81 -17.89 17.46 12.01
N LEU A 82 -17.72 18.66 11.47
CA LEU A 82 -16.51 19.44 11.66
C LEU A 82 -16.78 20.53 12.69
N ILE A 83 -15.91 20.63 13.69
CA ILE A 83 -15.89 21.74 14.65
C ILE A 83 -14.79 22.70 14.21
N LEU A 84 -15.16 23.96 14.01
CA LEU A 84 -14.32 24.96 13.37
C LEU A 84 -14.00 26.08 14.36
N TYR A 85 -12.71 26.32 14.57
CA TYR A 85 -12.19 27.40 15.39
C TYR A 85 -11.24 28.27 14.58
N ALA A 86 -11.23 29.56 14.88
CA ALA A 86 -10.14 30.45 14.50
C ALA A 86 -9.24 30.68 15.71
N ALA A 87 -7.93 30.67 15.48
CA ALA A 87 -6.92 30.94 16.48
C ALA A 87 -5.99 32.03 15.95
N GLY A 88 -5.80 33.14 16.68
CA GLY A 88 -5.05 34.29 16.18
C GLY A 88 -4.17 34.95 17.25
N LEU A 89 -3.32 35.86 16.78
CA LEU A 89 -2.52 36.76 17.61
C LEU A 89 -3.17 38.15 17.66
N GLY A 90 -2.96 38.88 18.74
CA GLY A 90 -3.50 40.22 18.95
C GLY A 90 -4.99 40.23 19.31
N SER A 91 -5.73 41.21 18.78
CA SER A 91 -7.17 41.33 18.98
C SER A 91 -7.95 40.58 17.91
N GLU A 92 -9.10 40.01 18.28
CA GLU A 92 -10.10 39.51 17.33
C GLU A 92 -10.51 40.63 16.36
N GLY A 93 -10.60 40.33 15.07
CA GLY A 93 -10.84 41.33 14.03
C GLY A 93 -11.64 40.79 12.84
N GLU A 94 -11.79 41.65 11.82
CA GLU A 94 -12.54 41.36 10.59
C GLU A 94 -11.96 40.18 9.79
N GLU A 95 -10.74 39.72 10.11
CA GLU A 95 -10.11 38.57 9.48
C GLU A 95 -10.89 37.26 9.67
N LEU A 96 -11.75 37.17 10.69
CA LEU A 96 -12.68 36.05 10.86
C LEU A 96 -13.67 35.92 9.70
N LEU A 97 -14.06 37.04 9.08
CA LEU A 97 -14.99 37.04 7.96
C LEU A 97 -14.40 36.34 6.73
N VAL A 98 -13.07 36.38 6.57
CA VAL A 98 -12.38 35.67 5.49
C VAL A 98 -12.59 34.17 5.65
N TRP A 99 -12.35 33.64 6.84
CA TRP A 99 -12.59 32.22 7.11
C TRP A 99 -14.05 31.84 6.95
N GLN A 100 -14.96 32.66 7.47
CA GLN A 100 -16.40 32.44 7.33
C GLN A 100 -16.81 32.31 5.86
N GLN A 101 -16.38 33.25 5.00
CA GLN A 101 -16.67 33.22 3.56
C GLN A 101 -16.08 31.98 2.88
N CYS A 102 -14.85 31.61 3.22
CA CYS A 102 -14.22 30.41 2.67
C CYS A 102 -14.99 29.14 3.05
N ILE A 103 -15.40 29.03 4.31
CA ILE A 103 -16.16 27.88 4.82
C ILE A 103 -17.55 27.82 4.17
N GLU A 104 -18.30 28.92 4.15
CA GLU A 104 -19.62 29.00 3.52
C GLU A 104 -19.57 28.62 2.04
N HIS A 105 -18.59 29.16 1.31
CA HIS A 105 -18.40 28.80 -0.08
C HIS A 105 -18.11 27.30 -0.23
N SER A 106 -17.22 26.76 0.58
CA SER A 106 -16.84 25.34 0.53
C SER A 106 -18.03 24.43 0.81
N LEU A 107 -18.85 24.76 1.82
CA LEU A 107 -20.08 24.04 2.15
C LEU A 107 -21.10 24.12 1.01
N SER A 108 -21.28 25.30 0.41
CA SER A 108 -22.23 25.51 -0.69
C SER A 108 -21.82 24.82 -1.99
N THR A 109 -20.54 24.53 -2.15
CA THR A 109 -19.95 23.90 -3.35
C THR A 109 -19.51 22.46 -3.11
N LEU A 110 -19.86 21.87 -1.96
CA LEU A 110 -19.68 20.44 -1.71
C LEU A 110 -20.36 19.66 -2.84
N GLY A 111 -19.57 18.84 -3.54
CA GLY A 111 -20.07 17.99 -4.60
C GLY A 111 -21.08 16.97 -4.08
N LYS A 112 -21.72 16.26 -5.01
CA LYS A 112 -22.41 15.01 -4.69
C LYS A 112 -21.48 13.86 -5.04
N ARG A 113 -21.48 12.81 -4.22
CA ARG A 113 -20.81 11.57 -4.63
C ARG A 113 -21.54 10.99 -5.84
N ALA A 114 -20.80 10.61 -6.84
CA ALA A 114 -21.26 9.87 -8.01
C ALA A 114 -20.53 8.54 -8.06
N ASP A 115 -21.22 7.54 -8.57
CA ASP A 115 -20.63 6.24 -8.84
C ASP A 115 -19.88 6.32 -10.18
N VAL A 116 -18.58 6.08 -10.13
CA VAL A 116 -17.68 6.12 -11.28
C VAL A 116 -17.17 4.71 -11.53
N GLU A 117 -17.45 4.19 -12.73
CA GLU A 117 -16.87 2.94 -13.20
C GLU A 117 -15.38 3.13 -13.48
N TRP A 118 -14.58 2.17 -13.05
CA TRP A 118 -13.14 2.18 -13.22
C TRP A 118 -12.61 0.83 -13.68
N VAL A 119 -11.42 0.87 -14.30
CA VAL A 119 -10.65 -0.28 -14.79
C VAL A 119 -9.20 -0.11 -14.37
N ALA A 120 -8.55 -1.20 -14.00
CA ALA A 120 -7.12 -1.33 -13.76
C ALA A 120 -6.61 -2.61 -14.44
N ILE A 121 -5.33 -2.64 -14.82
CA ILE A 121 -4.71 -3.85 -15.38
C ILE A 121 -3.72 -4.43 -14.39
N LEU A 122 -3.86 -5.73 -14.14
CA LEU A 122 -2.99 -6.51 -13.27
C LEU A 122 -2.15 -7.46 -14.12
N SER A 123 -0.90 -7.68 -13.72
CA SER A 123 -0.07 -8.72 -14.31
C SER A 123 0.82 -9.37 -13.27
N GLN A 124 1.17 -10.64 -13.46
CA GLN A 124 2.23 -11.26 -12.67
C GLN A 124 3.56 -10.57 -12.98
N SER A 125 4.40 -10.32 -11.97
CA SER A 125 5.78 -9.94 -12.19
C SER A 125 6.56 -11.13 -12.77
N PRO A 126 7.54 -10.88 -13.67
CA PRO A 126 8.49 -11.91 -14.05
C PRO A 126 9.12 -12.51 -12.79
N SER A 127 9.02 -13.82 -12.62
CA SER A 127 9.52 -14.51 -11.44
C SER A 127 10.29 -15.77 -11.82
N ASP A 128 11.07 -16.31 -10.88
CA ASP A 128 11.80 -17.57 -11.06
C ASP A 128 10.88 -18.80 -11.08
N VAL A 129 9.58 -18.62 -10.91
CA VAL A 129 8.62 -19.73 -10.90
C VAL A 129 8.46 -20.24 -12.33
N ALA A 130 8.50 -21.56 -12.50
CA ALA A 130 8.53 -22.22 -13.81
C ALA A 130 7.30 -21.96 -14.68
N PHE A 131 6.18 -21.50 -14.09
CA PHE A 131 4.93 -21.29 -14.80
C PHE A 131 4.30 -19.97 -14.37
N ALA A 132 3.97 -19.14 -15.36
CA ALA A 132 3.14 -17.97 -15.12
C ALA A 132 1.70 -18.39 -14.83
N GLN A 133 0.90 -17.50 -14.26
CA GLN A 133 -0.47 -17.79 -13.82
C GLN A 133 -1.49 -17.22 -14.80
N LYS A 134 -2.53 -17.99 -15.11
CA LYS A 134 -3.62 -17.62 -16.02
C LYS A 134 -4.95 -17.71 -15.29
N LEU A 135 -5.70 -16.61 -15.29
CA LEU A 135 -7.03 -16.57 -14.71
C LEU A 135 -7.96 -17.52 -15.47
N THR A 136 -8.61 -18.41 -14.73
CA THR A 136 -9.69 -19.24 -15.27
C THR A 136 -10.98 -18.45 -15.18
N PRO A 137 -11.85 -18.49 -16.21
CA PRO A 137 -13.17 -17.86 -16.14
C PRO A 137 -13.88 -18.28 -14.85
N SER A 138 -14.17 -17.30 -13.98
CA SER A 138 -14.92 -17.53 -12.76
C SER A 138 -16.32 -16.96 -12.90
N ALA A 139 -17.30 -17.55 -12.22
CA ALA A 139 -18.66 -17.04 -12.22
C ALA A 139 -18.73 -15.66 -11.54
N ASP A 140 -19.08 -14.64 -12.32
CA ASP A 140 -19.34 -13.26 -11.85
C ASP A 140 -20.32 -13.26 -10.68
N ARG A 141 -19.88 -12.81 -9.49
CA ARG A 141 -20.74 -12.74 -8.31
C ARG A 141 -20.42 -11.57 -7.38
N SER A 142 -19.77 -10.51 -7.86
CA SER A 142 -19.20 -9.49 -6.98
C SER A 142 -19.17 -8.11 -7.63
N GLU A 143 -18.97 -7.04 -6.84
CA GLU A 143 -18.87 -5.65 -7.35
C GLU A 143 -17.58 -5.43 -8.17
N LEU A 144 -16.64 -6.37 -8.05
CA LEU A 144 -15.40 -6.43 -8.80
C LEU A 144 -15.51 -7.47 -9.91
N GLN A 145 -15.16 -7.07 -11.13
CA GLN A 145 -15.10 -7.98 -12.26
C GLN A 145 -13.63 -8.24 -12.63
N PHE A 146 -13.30 -9.52 -12.76
CA PHE A 146 -11.97 -9.98 -13.16
C PHE A 146 -12.09 -10.66 -14.52
N ARG A 147 -11.51 -10.03 -15.54
CA ARG A 147 -11.54 -10.52 -16.91
C ARG A 147 -10.13 -10.75 -17.38
N LEU A 148 -9.86 -11.95 -17.90
CA LEU A 148 -8.61 -12.20 -18.62
C LEU A 148 -8.60 -11.32 -19.88
N LEU A 149 -7.54 -10.52 -20.07
CA LEU A 149 -7.35 -9.81 -21.33
C LEU A 149 -6.96 -10.78 -22.44
N ASP A 150 -7.41 -10.49 -23.66
CA ASP A 150 -7.20 -11.39 -24.81
C ASP A 150 -5.70 -11.59 -25.11
N GLY A 151 -5.28 -12.84 -25.08
CA GLY A 151 -3.95 -13.29 -25.50
C GLY A 151 -2.93 -13.46 -24.37
N CYS A 152 -1.78 -13.98 -24.76
CA CYS A 152 -0.57 -14.04 -23.93
C CYS A 152 0.37 -12.91 -24.35
N ILE A 153 1.15 -12.40 -23.40
CA ILE A 153 2.20 -11.43 -23.69
C ILE A 153 3.55 -11.96 -23.22
N SER A 154 4.56 -11.80 -24.05
CA SER A 154 5.95 -11.98 -23.68
C SER A 154 6.56 -10.65 -23.24
N GLU A 155 7.21 -10.64 -22.09
CA GLU A 155 8.08 -9.57 -21.58
C GLU A 155 9.53 -10.11 -21.54
N ASP A 156 10.46 -9.39 -22.14
CA ASP A 156 11.89 -9.73 -22.06
C ASP A 156 12.38 -9.55 -20.61
N ARG A 157 13.03 -10.58 -20.06
CA ARG A 157 13.74 -10.51 -18.77
C ARG A 157 15.21 -10.84 -18.94
N SER A 158 16.06 -10.13 -18.21
CA SER A 158 17.48 -10.50 -18.08
C SER A 158 17.63 -11.63 -17.07
N ALA A 159 18.46 -12.61 -17.39
CA ALA A 159 18.91 -13.64 -16.47
C ALA A 159 20.39 -13.91 -16.72
N THR A 160 21.22 -13.93 -15.67
CA THR A 160 22.61 -14.35 -15.83
C THR A 160 22.72 -15.85 -15.65
N MET A 161 23.24 -16.51 -16.68
CA MET A 161 23.58 -17.92 -16.63
C MET A 161 25.07 -18.07 -16.38
N SER A 162 25.45 -18.98 -15.47
CA SER A 162 26.85 -19.35 -15.26
C SER A 162 27.47 -19.75 -16.60
N ASP A 163 28.68 -19.25 -16.86
CA ASP A 163 29.48 -19.49 -18.08
C ASP A 163 28.96 -18.90 -19.41
N VAL A 164 27.72 -18.39 -19.46
CA VAL A 164 27.13 -17.78 -20.68
C VAL A 164 27.01 -16.25 -20.56
N GLY A 165 26.94 -15.72 -19.34
CA GLY A 165 26.76 -14.29 -19.08
C GLY A 165 25.29 -13.90 -19.01
N VAL A 166 24.97 -12.65 -19.34
CA VAL A 166 23.59 -12.11 -19.31
C VAL A 166 22.85 -12.55 -20.57
N MET A 167 21.75 -13.29 -20.39
CA MET A 167 20.84 -13.68 -21.46
C MET A 167 19.50 -12.99 -21.31
N VAL A 168 18.87 -12.64 -22.44
CA VAL A 168 17.48 -12.20 -22.47
C VAL A 168 16.60 -13.43 -22.67
N MET A 169 15.67 -13.66 -21.75
CA MET A 169 14.69 -14.74 -21.83
C MET A 169 13.28 -14.14 -21.90
N PRO A 170 12.37 -14.71 -22.71
CA PRO A 170 10.96 -14.32 -22.65
C PRO A 170 10.33 -14.80 -21.34
N SER A 171 9.52 -13.94 -20.71
CA SER A 171 8.60 -14.28 -19.63
C SER A 171 7.17 -14.10 -20.15
N PHE A 172 6.35 -15.13 -20.00
CA PHE A 172 4.97 -15.13 -20.51
C PHE A 172 4.00 -14.67 -19.43
N HIS A 173 3.02 -13.85 -19.79
CA HIS A 173 2.05 -13.27 -18.87
C HIS A 173 0.64 -13.31 -19.46
N TRP A 174 -0.35 -13.39 -18.57
CA TRP A 174 -1.78 -13.31 -18.87
C TRP A 174 -2.40 -12.17 -18.05
N PRO A 175 -2.37 -10.93 -18.57
CA PRO A 175 -2.89 -9.78 -17.86
C PRO A 175 -4.38 -9.92 -17.55
N ILE A 176 -4.79 -9.40 -16.40
CA ILE A 176 -6.16 -9.41 -15.93
C ILE A 176 -6.64 -7.95 -15.91
N GLU A 177 -7.76 -7.69 -16.57
CA GLU A 177 -8.54 -6.48 -16.36
C GLU A 177 -9.36 -6.66 -15.08
N LEU A 178 -9.13 -5.77 -14.13
CA LEU A 178 -9.92 -5.61 -12.93
C LEU A 178 -10.78 -4.37 -13.10
N SER A 179 -12.10 -4.49 -12.98
CA SER A 179 -13.01 -3.36 -13.02
C SER A 179 -13.97 -3.36 -11.83
N GLY A 180 -14.56 -2.20 -11.56
CA GLY A 180 -15.54 -2.02 -10.50
C GLY A 180 -16.11 -0.62 -10.49
N VAL A 181 -16.81 -0.29 -9.39
CA VAL A 181 -17.40 1.02 -9.17
C VAL A 181 -16.78 1.68 -7.94
N ALA A 182 -16.54 2.98 -8.01
CA ALA A 182 -16.10 3.80 -6.90
C ALA A 182 -17.06 4.98 -6.72
N SER A 183 -17.66 5.09 -5.55
CA SER A 183 -18.39 6.30 -5.15
C SER A 183 -17.38 7.38 -4.82
N CYS A 184 -17.36 8.51 -5.53
CA CYS A 184 -16.41 9.62 -5.32
C CYS A 184 -17.03 10.98 -5.70
N TYR A 185 -16.46 12.09 -5.24
CA TYR A 185 -16.92 13.43 -5.62
C TYR A 185 -16.43 13.81 -7.01
N ALA A 186 -15.16 13.50 -7.28
CA ALA A 186 -14.58 13.57 -8.61
C ALA A 186 -13.43 12.57 -8.71
N TRP A 187 -13.23 12.04 -9.92
CA TRP A 187 -12.19 11.04 -10.15
C TRP A 187 -10.79 11.57 -9.81
N GLY A 188 -10.39 12.74 -10.32
CA GLY A 188 -9.09 13.33 -10.04
C GLY A 188 -8.95 14.04 -8.68
N GLN A 189 -9.88 13.80 -7.74
CA GLN A 189 -9.84 14.38 -6.39
C GLN A 189 -9.77 13.28 -5.32
N ASP A 190 -10.85 12.49 -5.17
CA ASP A 190 -10.90 11.38 -4.22
C ASP A 190 -11.08 10.01 -4.86
N GLY A 191 -11.56 9.95 -6.11
CA GLY A 191 -11.82 8.69 -6.79
C GLY A 191 -10.57 7.89 -7.12
N ASP A 192 -9.58 8.52 -7.75
CA ASP A 192 -8.39 7.88 -8.29
C ASP A 192 -7.50 7.26 -7.20
N TRP A 193 -7.11 8.03 -6.17
CA TRP A 193 -6.18 7.56 -5.15
C TRP A 193 -6.83 6.56 -4.19
N ARG A 194 -8.13 6.73 -3.83
CA ARG A 194 -8.85 5.75 -3.00
C ARG A 194 -9.01 4.44 -3.74
N THR A 195 -9.31 4.50 -5.03
CA THR A 195 -9.37 3.30 -5.87
C THR A 195 -7.98 2.68 -6.02
N ALA A 196 -6.92 3.48 -6.14
CA ALA A 196 -5.55 2.97 -6.22
C ALA A 196 -5.10 2.27 -4.93
N GLU A 197 -5.46 2.82 -3.75
CA GLU A 197 -5.23 2.16 -2.46
C GLU A 197 -6.00 0.82 -2.40
N ARG A 198 -7.29 0.84 -2.77
CA ARG A 198 -8.15 -0.35 -2.83
C ARG A 198 -7.55 -1.44 -3.73
N VAL A 199 -7.20 -1.10 -4.97
CA VAL A 199 -6.59 -2.01 -5.94
C VAL A 199 -5.25 -2.53 -5.45
N SER A 200 -4.44 -1.71 -4.78
CA SER A 200 -3.16 -2.14 -4.18
C SER A 200 -3.36 -3.23 -3.13
N VAL A 201 -4.39 -3.10 -2.28
CA VAL A 201 -4.74 -4.13 -1.29
C VAL A 201 -5.25 -5.40 -1.96
N LEU A 202 -6.13 -5.27 -2.97
CA LEU A 202 -6.63 -6.42 -3.74
C LEU A 202 -5.49 -7.20 -4.40
N VAL A 203 -4.56 -6.50 -5.06
CA VAL A 203 -3.38 -7.12 -5.69
C VAL A 203 -2.48 -7.80 -4.67
N ALA A 204 -2.31 -7.21 -3.49
CA ALA A 204 -1.56 -7.83 -2.41
C ALA A 204 -2.24 -9.10 -1.87
N LEU A 205 -3.57 -9.10 -1.72
CA LEU A 205 -4.36 -10.28 -1.34
C LEU A 205 -4.30 -11.39 -2.38
N LEU A 206 -4.39 -11.06 -3.66
CA LEU A 206 -4.23 -12.01 -4.76
C LEU A 206 -2.82 -12.58 -4.80
N SER A 207 -1.80 -11.74 -4.59
CA SER A 207 -0.40 -12.17 -4.53
C SER A 207 -0.13 -13.13 -3.37
N LEU A 208 -0.75 -12.84 -2.22
CA LEU A 208 -0.74 -13.71 -1.05
C LEU A 208 -1.39 -15.06 -1.38
N GLU A 209 -2.60 -15.07 -1.95
CA GLU A 209 -3.32 -16.32 -2.22
C GLU A 209 -2.64 -17.16 -3.29
N TRP A 210 -2.27 -16.55 -4.41
CA TRP A 210 -1.65 -17.25 -5.52
C TRP A 210 -0.16 -17.56 -5.30
N ASP A 211 0.39 -17.14 -4.16
CA ASP A 211 1.81 -17.27 -3.81
C ASP A 211 2.70 -16.85 -4.99
N SER A 212 2.46 -15.65 -5.49
CA SER A 212 3.21 -15.04 -6.59
C SER A 212 3.07 -13.53 -6.53
N HIS A 213 4.10 -12.77 -6.91
CA HIS A 213 3.98 -11.32 -6.98
C HIS A 213 3.16 -10.91 -8.21
N TRP A 214 1.95 -10.43 -7.98
CA TRP A 214 1.15 -9.72 -8.99
C TRP A 214 1.33 -8.23 -8.80
N ARG A 215 1.31 -7.43 -9.86
CA ARG A 215 1.48 -5.98 -9.79
C ARG A 215 0.34 -5.26 -10.49
N ILE A 216 0.06 -4.06 -10.02
CA ILE A 216 -0.70 -3.07 -10.79
C ILE A 216 0.20 -2.67 -11.95
N ARG A 217 -0.22 -3.06 -13.15
CA ARG A 217 0.47 -2.71 -14.37
C ARG A 217 0.02 -1.36 -14.88
N GLU A 218 -1.28 -1.12 -14.81
CA GLU A 218 -1.89 0.18 -15.07
C GLU A 218 -2.82 0.51 -13.92
N GLY A 219 -2.64 1.70 -13.36
CA GLY A 219 -3.45 2.19 -12.24
C GLY A 219 -4.92 2.30 -12.63
N PRO A 220 -5.81 2.35 -11.63
CA PRO A 220 -7.22 2.53 -11.90
C PRO A 220 -7.44 3.85 -12.66
N ARG A 221 -8.38 3.81 -13.61
CA ARG A 221 -8.82 4.95 -14.42
C ARG A 221 -10.31 4.80 -14.73
N GLN A 222 -10.97 5.90 -15.09
CA GLN A 222 -12.37 5.86 -15.51
C GLN A 222 -12.55 5.02 -16.78
N SER A 223 -13.57 4.16 -16.82
CA SER A 223 -13.80 3.23 -17.95
C SER A 223 -13.96 3.92 -19.31
N GLY A 224 -14.46 5.16 -19.32
CA GLY A 224 -14.64 5.95 -20.56
C GLY A 224 -13.36 6.57 -21.13
N VAL A 225 -12.24 6.52 -20.42
CA VAL A 225 -10.97 7.07 -20.91
C VAL A 225 -10.28 6.00 -21.77
N HIS A 226 -10.19 6.22 -23.08
CA HIS A 226 -9.52 5.28 -23.98
C HIS A 226 -8.00 5.27 -23.79
N TRP A 227 -7.36 4.19 -24.23
CA TRP A 227 -5.90 4.08 -24.26
C TRP A 227 -5.35 4.94 -25.40
N GLU A 228 -4.46 5.89 -25.11
CA GLU A 228 -3.66 6.55 -26.15
C GLU A 228 -2.50 5.62 -26.54
N GLY A 229 -2.72 4.72 -27.51
CA GLY A 229 -1.70 3.79 -28.01
C GLY A 229 -2.28 2.47 -28.53
N GLU A 230 -1.58 1.80 -29.45
CA GLU A 230 -2.06 0.58 -30.13
C GLU A 230 -2.25 -0.63 -29.19
N ALA A 231 -1.75 -0.59 -27.95
CA ALA A 231 -2.15 -1.56 -26.92
C ALA A 231 -1.87 -1.03 -25.50
N PRO A 232 -2.73 -1.30 -24.51
CA PRO A 232 -2.56 -0.97 -23.08
C PRO A 232 -1.32 -1.57 -22.40
N LEU A 233 -0.45 -2.24 -23.16
CA LEU A 233 0.38 -3.30 -22.60
C LEU A 233 1.78 -3.30 -23.20
N MET A 234 2.20 -2.34 -24.01
CA MET A 234 3.45 -2.46 -24.76
C MET A 234 4.50 -1.47 -24.24
N GLY A 235 5.24 -1.88 -23.20
CA GLY A 235 6.54 -1.26 -22.87
C GLY A 235 7.64 -1.77 -23.81
N HIS A 236 8.87 -1.32 -23.63
CA HIS A 236 10.02 -1.91 -24.35
C HIS A 236 10.16 -3.41 -24.04
N GLY A 237 10.30 -4.25 -25.09
CA GLY A 237 10.45 -5.71 -24.95
C GLY A 237 9.14 -6.50 -24.88
N TRP A 238 8.00 -5.87 -25.14
CA TRP A 238 6.69 -6.51 -25.07
C TRP A 238 6.22 -7.01 -26.44
N LYS A 239 5.73 -8.25 -26.49
CA LYS A 239 5.23 -8.87 -27.72
C LYS A 239 3.99 -9.70 -27.43
N ARG A 240 2.90 -9.43 -28.16
CA ARG A 240 1.75 -10.34 -28.16
C ARG A 240 2.19 -11.70 -28.70
N ILE A 241 1.81 -12.76 -28.01
CA ILE A 241 2.13 -14.14 -28.34
C ILE A 241 0.86 -14.83 -28.83
N GLU A 242 1.00 -15.64 -29.87
CA GLU A 242 -0.08 -16.48 -30.39
C GLU A 242 -0.50 -17.52 -29.34
N ASP A 243 -1.80 -17.83 -29.29
CA ASP A 243 -2.37 -18.67 -28.22
C ASP A 243 -1.83 -20.11 -28.22
N ASP A 244 -1.22 -20.56 -29.32
CA ASP A 244 -0.66 -21.90 -29.51
C ASP A 244 0.87 -21.96 -29.26
N HIS A 245 1.50 -20.87 -28.81
CA HIS A 245 2.93 -20.85 -28.57
C HIS A 245 3.34 -21.91 -27.52
N PRO A 246 4.28 -22.82 -27.85
CA PRO A 246 4.51 -24.05 -27.07
C PRO A 246 5.01 -23.80 -25.64
N LEU A 247 5.69 -22.66 -25.43
CA LEU A 247 6.22 -22.23 -24.13
C LEU A 247 5.23 -21.35 -23.33
N ALA A 248 4.17 -20.84 -23.95
CA ALA A 248 3.20 -19.97 -23.31
C ALA A 248 2.18 -20.81 -22.51
N ARG A 249 2.65 -21.44 -21.42
CA ARG A 249 1.82 -22.26 -20.52
C ARG A 249 1.56 -21.55 -19.21
N GLY A 250 0.28 -21.36 -18.89
CA GLY A 250 -0.17 -20.72 -17.67
C GLY A 250 -0.77 -21.73 -16.68
N GLN A 251 -0.34 -21.69 -15.42
CA GLN A 251 -1.02 -22.38 -14.33
C GLN A 251 -2.37 -21.72 -14.08
N SER A 252 -3.45 -22.49 -14.15
CA SER A 252 -4.79 -22.01 -13.84
C SER A 252 -4.90 -21.50 -12.40
N VAL A 253 -5.38 -20.27 -12.25
CA VAL A 253 -5.76 -19.67 -10.95
C VAL A 253 -7.21 -19.21 -10.99
N VAL A 254 -7.82 -19.07 -9.82
CA VAL A 254 -9.18 -18.56 -9.62
C VAL A 254 -9.16 -17.41 -8.63
N VAL A 255 -10.08 -16.46 -8.78
CA VAL A 255 -10.31 -15.41 -7.78
C VAL A 255 -10.88 -16.06 -6.52
N PRO A 256 -10.27 -15.87 -5.33
CA PRO A 256 -10.79 -16.46 -4.11
C PRO A 256 -12.13 -15.84 -3.72
N ARG A 257 -13.12 -16.67 -3.36
CA ARG A 257 -14.47 -16.20 -2.97
C ARG A 257 -14.46 -15.28 -1.74
N TRP A 258 -13.42 -15.36 -0.92
CA TRP A 258 -13.27 -14.55 0.28
C TRP A 258 -12.64 -13.17 0.03
N LEU A 259 -12.26 -12.85 -1.23
CA LEU A 259 -11.45 -11.66 -1.55
C LEU A 259 -12.06 -10.34 -1.04
N GLU A 260 -13.32 -10.06 -1.38
CA GLU A 260 -14.00 -8.80 -1.00
C GLU A 260 -14.19 -8.67 0.52
N LYS A 261 -14.49 -9.79 1.19
CA LYS A 261 -14.62 -9.84 2.64
C LYS A 261 -13.26 -9.59 3.31
N ALA A 262 -12.19 -10.18 2.78
CA ALA A 262 -10.83 -9.96 3.26
C ALA A 262 -10.34 -8.54 2.98
N GLU A 263 -10.64 -7.97 1.82
CA GLU A 263 -10.36 -6.57 1.49
C GLU A 263 -10.99 -5.65 2.53
N SER A 264 -12.29 -5.79 2.77
CA SER A 264 -13.04 -4.99 3.75
C SER A 264 -12.43 -5.10 5.16
N GLU A 265 -12.01 -6.30 5.56
CA GLU A 265 -11.41 -6.52 6.88
C GLU A 265 -10.00 -5.93 6.99
N VAL A 266 -9.18 -6.11 5.96
CA VAL A 266 -7.81 -5.59 5.91
C VAL A 266 -7.81 -4.06 5.93
N MET A 267 -8.73 -3.43 5.19
CA MET A 267 -8.87 -1.97 5.19
C MET A 267 -9.24 -1.40 6.57
N ARG A 268 -9.91 -2.19 7.42
CA ARG A 268 -10.26 -1.80 8.80
C ARG A 268 -9.14 -2.10 9.81
N ARG A 269 -8.34 -3.14 9.58
CA ARG A 269 -7.27 -3.58 10.50
C ARG A 269 -5.90 -3.13 10.01
N THR A 270 -5.46 -1.95 10.44
CA THR A 270 -4.18 -1.33 10.04
C THR A 270 -3.00 -2.31 10.13
N ARG A 271 -2.85 -3.05 11.23
CA ARG A 271 -1.74 -4.01 11.39
C ARG A 271 -1.80 -5.18 10.40
N THR A 272 -2.98 -5.71 10.11
CA THR A 272 -3.13 -6.77 9.10
C THR A 272 -2.79 -6.24 7.72
N ARG A 273 -3.20 -5.00 7.41
CA ARG A 273 -2.83 -4.31 6.17
C ARG A 273 -1.32 -4.10 6.07
N ASP A 274 -0.68 -3.60 7.12
CA ASP A 274 0.77 -3.36 7.13
C ASP A 274 1.54 -4.67 6.92
N ALA A 275 1.11 -5.76 7.59
CA ALA A 275 1.70 -7.08 7.39
C ALA A 275 1.51 -7.61 5.95
N LEU A 276 0.32 -7.44 5.39
CA LEU A 276 0.01 -7.81 4.01
C LEU A 276 0.90 -7.04 3.02
N VAL A 277 1.01 -5.72 3.19
CA VAL A 277 1.85 -4.87 2.34
C VAL A 277 3.31 -5.28 2.47
N MET A 278 3.83 -5.53 3.68
CA MET A 278 5.20 -5.99 3.84
C MET A 278 5.43 -7.36 3.20
N HIS A 279 4.50 -8.31 3.32
CA HIS A 279 4.59 -9.59 2.62
C HIS A 279 4.62 -9.39 1.10
N TYR A 280 3.73 -8.56 0.58
CA TYR A 280 3.67 -8.20 -0.84
C TYR A 280 4.98 -7.61 -1.36
N GLN A 281 5.57 -6.64 -0.64
CA GLN A 281 6.88 -6.08 -1.00
C GLN A 281 7.98 -7.16 -0.97
N GLY A 282 7.93 -8.07 0.00
CA GLY A 282 8.84 -9.21 0.08
C GLY A 282 8.77 -10.11 -1.16
N LEU A 283 7.58 -10.36 -1.71
CA LEU A 283 7.40 -11.13 -2.94
C LEU A 283 8.10 -10.46 -4.13
N GLY A 284 7.91 -9.15 -4.31
CA GLY A 284 8.54 -8.39 -5.40
C GLY A 284 10.06 -8.29 -5.29
N LEU A 285 10.59 -8.33 -4.06
CA LEU A 285 12.03 -8.25 -3.80
C LEU A 285 12.72 -9.62 -3.83
N THR A 286 11.99 -10.74 -3.81
CA THR A 286 12.59 -12.07 -3.62
C THR A 286 13.63 -12.42 -4.70
N ALA A 287 13.38 -12.05 -5.96
CA ALA A 287 14.26 -12.41 -7.07
C ALA A 287 15.56 -11.58 -7.10
N HIS A 288 15.50 -10.31 -6.72
CA HIS A 288 16.63 -9.37 -6.88
C HIS A 288 17.30 -8.98 -5.56
N ASN A 289 16.57 -9.04 -4.45
CA ASN A 289 17.00 -8.57 -3.14
C ASN A 289 16.52 -9.51 -1.99
N PRO A 290 16.85 -10.81 -2.01
CA PRO A 290 16.38 -11.80 -1.03
C PRO A 290 16.62 -11.46 0.45
N SER A 291 17.68 -10.75 0.79
CA SER A 291 17.98 -10.25 2.14
C SER A 291 16.98 -9.18 2.57
N ILE A 292 16.62 -8.25 1.67
CA ILE A 292 15.57 -7.26 1.95
C ILE A 292 14.20 -7.94 1.94
N ALA A 293 13.97 -8.91 1.06
CA ALA A 293 12.77 -9.74 1.08
C ALA A 293 12.60 -10.46 2.43
N LEU A 294 13.68 -11.02 2.99
CA LEU A 294 13.67 -11.61 4.33
C LEU A 294 13.27 -10.59 5.40
N VAL A 295 13.80 -9.36 5.34
CA VAL A 295 13.39 -8.27 6.25
C VAL A 295 11.89 -8.04 6.15
N CYS A 296 11.35 -8.00 4.94
CA CYS A 296 9.93 -7.77 4.68
C CYS A 296 9.05 -8.91 5.23
N PHE A 297 9.40 -10.16 4.96
CA PHE A 297 8.65 -11.31 5.46
C PHE A 297 8.70 -11.41 6.99
N ILE A 298 9.86 -11.15 7.61
CA ILE A 298 9.97 -11.14 9.08
C ILE A 298 9.17 -9.98 9.67
N ALA A 299 9.20 -8.79 9.08
CA ALA A 299 8.39 -7.66 9.53
C ALA A 299 6.89 -7.96 9.44
N ALA A 300 6.44 -8.65 8.39
CA ALA A 300 5.06 -9.12 8.29
C ALA A 300 4.70 -10.10 9.42
N ILE A 301 5.57 -11.07 9.73
CA ILE A 301 5.39 -12.02 10.84
C ILE A 301 5.31 -11.28 12.18
N GLU A 302 6.24 -10.37 12.44
CA GLU A 302 6.30 -9.58 13.68
C GLU A 302 5.03 -8.73 13.87
N THR A 303 4.53 -8.14 12.78
CA THR A 303 3.33 -7.30 12.79
C THR A 303 2.09 -8.13 13.15
N ILE A 304 1.94 -9.33 12.58
CA ILE A 304 0.84 -10.25 12.93
C ILE A 304 0.99 -10.81 14.34
N ALA A 305 2.21 -11.19 14.75
CA ALA A 305 2.49 -11.75 16.08
C ALA A 305 2.15 -10.80 17.23
N GLN A 306 2.11 -9.49 16.96
CA GLN A 306 1.81 -8.45 17.94
C GLN A 306 0.33 -8.06 18.01
N LEU A 307 -0.55 -8.62 17.17
CA LEU A 307 -1.98 -8.24 17.12
C LEU A 307 -2.64 -8.31 18.50
N ASP A 308 -2.36 -9.37 19.28
CA ASP A 308 -3.07 -9.65 20.54
C ASP A 308 -2.24 -9.42 21.81
N ARG A 309 -0.96 -9.06 21.68
CA ARG A 309 -0.05 -8.95 22.84
C ARG A 309 0.82 -7.71 22.78
N LYS A 310 0.73 -6.87 23.82
CA LYS A 310 1.68 -5.77 24.02
C LYS A 310 3.07 -6.36 24.30
N PRO A 311 4.13 -5.85 23.67
CA PRO A 311 5.47 -6.34 23.93
C PRO A 311 5.91 -6.00 25.35
N ASP A 312 6.45 -7.01 26.04
CA ASP A 312 7.10 -6.83 27.34
C ASP A 312 8.31 -5.91 27.18
N ARG A 313 8.51 -4.99 28.14
CA ARG A 313 9.60 -4.02 28.14
C ARG A 313 10.43 -4.14 29.41
N CYS A 314 11.74 -3.97 29.27
CA CYS A 314 12.65 -3.91 30.41
C CYS A 314 12.25 -2.75 31.32
N GLU A 315 12.13 -3.00 32.62
CA GLU A 315 11.69 -1.99 33.58
C GLU A 315 12.65 -0.80 33.66
N GLU A 316 13.95 -1.05 33.48
CA GLU A 316 15.02 -0.07 33.58
C GLU A 316 15.19 0.75 32.28
N CYS A 317 15.53 0.09 31.16
CA CYS A 317 15.85 0.79 29.91
C CYS A 317 14.68 0.92 28.92
N LYS A 318 13.48 0.40 29.27
CA LYS A 318 12.25 0.40 28.44
C LYS A 318 12.39 -0.26 27.06
N SER A 319 13.49 -0.97 26.81
CA SER A 319 13.72 -1.76 25.60
C SER A 319 12.78 -2.96 25.55
N VAL A 320 12.39 -3.39 24.35
CA VAL A 320 11.51 -4.54 24.17
C VAL A 320 12.29 -5.83 24.41
N ILE A 321 11.82 -6.66 25.34
CA ILE A 321 12.44 -7.95 25.69
C ILE A 321 11.73 -9.10 24.98
N GLY A 322 12.43 -10.21 24.73
CA GLY A 322 11.82 -11.45 24.24
C GLY A 322 11.32 -11.45 22.80
N SER A 323 11.76 -10.53 21.94
CA SER A 323 11.29 -10.45 20.53
C SER A 323 11.52 -11.75 19.76
N ARG A 324 12.68 -12.39 19.95
CA ARG A 324 12.98 -13.69 19.35
C ARG A 324 12.03 -14.79 19.81
N ALA A 325 11.77 -14.88 21.12
CA ALA A 325 10.87 -15.90 21.66
C ALA A 325 9.44 -15.72 21.14
N ARG A 326 8.94 -14.48 21.05
CA ARG A 326 7.62 -14.19 20.44
C ARG A 326 7.58 -14.52 18.96
N PHE A 327 8.65 -14.23 18.23
CA PHE A 327 8.76 -14.60 16.82
C PHE A 327 8.69 -16.13 16.64
N GLU A 328 9.45 -16.89 17.43
CA GLU A 328 9.45 -18.35 17.42
C GLU A 328 8.09 -18.94 17.80
N GLU A 329 7.44 -18.37 18.82
CA GLU A 329 6.08 -18.75 19.24
C GLU A 329 5.06 -18.52 18.12
N ALA A 330 5.16 -17.40 17.40
CA ALA A 330 4.26 -17.07 16.30
C ALA A 330 4.39 -17.98 15.08
N ILE A 331 5.62 -18.41 14.73
CA ILE A 331 5.83 -19.26 13.54
C ILE A 331 5.61 -20.75 13.80
N ARG A 332 5.67 -21.20 15.07
CA ARG A 332 5.51 -22.62 15.44
C ARG A 332 4.21 -23.27 14.93
N PRO A 333 3.04 -22.60 14.93
CA PRO A 333 1.79 -23.20 14.45
C PRO A 333 1.65 -23.28 12.92
N VAL A 334 2.61 -22.76 12.15
CA VAL A 334 2.57 -22.69 10.66
C VAL A 334 3.76 -23.37 9.98
N LEU A 335 4.77 -23.77 10.75
CA LEU A 335 5.99 -24.38 10.22
C LEU A 335 6.33 -25.69 10.92
N LYS A 336 7.12 -26.53 10.24
CA LYS A 336 7.75 -27.70 10.85
C LYS A 336 8.89 -27.28 11.80
N PRO A 337 9.22 -28.09 12.83
CA PRO A 337 10.26 -27.75 13.81
C PRO A 337 11.61 -27.34 13.19
N GLU A 338 12.05 -28.02 12.14
CA GLU A 338 13.33 -27.74 11.47
C GLU A 338 13.32 -26.37 10.80
N GLN A 339 12.17 -25.97 10.25
CA GLN A 339 11.99 -24.65 9.63
C GLN A 339 11.89 -23.54 10.67
N VAL A 340 11.32 -23.83 11.84
CA VAL A 340 11.29 -22.90 12.99
C VAL A 340 12.71 -22.62 13.46
N GLU A 341 13.53 -23.65 13.64
CA GLU A 341 14.94 -23.50 14.02
C GLU A 341 15.72 -22.70 12.96
N LEU A 342 15.53 -23.03 11.68
CA LEU A 342 16.13 -22.29 10.57
C LEU A 342 15.77 -20.80 10.62
N LEU A 343 14.48 -20.45 10.77
CA LEU A 343 14.07 -19.04 10.83
C LEU A 343 14.49 -18.34 12.11
N ALA A 344 14.57 -19.05 13.24
CA ALA A 344 15.10 -18.50 14.48
C ALA A 344 16.56 -18.03 14.31
N THR A 345 17.39 -18.78 13.58
CA THR A 345 18.75 -18.34 13.23
C THR A 345 18.75 -17.20 12.21
N ALA A 346 17.80 -17.18 11.28
CA ALA A 346 17.64 -16.14 10.28
C ALA A 346 17.27 -14.77 10.84
N TYR A 347 16.64 -14.73 12.02
CA TYR A 347 16.31 -13.48 12.72
C TYR A 347 17.55 -12.59 12.93
N ALA A 348 18.71 -13.19 13.23
CA ALA A 348 19.97 -12.46 13.34
C ALA A 348 20.47 -11.92 11.97
N LYS A 349 20.18 -12.62 10.86
CA LYS A 349 20.48 -12.14 9.50
C LYS A 349 19.68 -10.87 9.17
N ARG A 350 18.35 -10.88 9.42
CA ARG A 350 17.49 -9.68 9.29
C ARG A 350 18.04 -8.49 10.05
N SER A 351 18.44 -8.68 11.30
CA SER A 351 19.01 -7.60 12.13
C SER A 351 20.28 -7.00 11.50
N ARG A 352 21.18 -7.84 10.98
CA ARG A 352 22.42 -7.36 10.33
C ARG A 352 22.14 -6.67 9.00
N THR A 353 21.16 -7.13 8.22
CA THR A 353 20.75 -6.44 7.00
C THR A 353 20.24 -5.03 7.31
N VAL A 354 19.34 -4.87 8.28
CA VAL A 354 18.76 -3.56 8.64
C VAL A 354 19.79 -2.62 9.27
N HIS A 355 20.60 -3.10 10.21
CA HIS A 355 21.45 -2.23 11.03
C HIS A 355 22.90 -2.11 10.55
N GLN A 356 23.36 -3.04 9.70
CA GLN A 356 24.75 -3.08 9.23
C GLN A 356 24.85 -3.10 7.70
N GLY A 357 23.73 -3.04 6.97
CA GLY A 357 23.71 -3.11 5.50
C GLY A 357 24.23 -4.43 4.94
N LYS A 358 24.25 -5.51 5.75
CA LYS A 358 24.82 -6.79 5.35
C LYS A 358 23.85 -7.62 4.50
N LEU A 359 24.28 -7.99 3.29
CA LEU A 359 23.56 -8.87 2.38
C LEU A 359 24.00 -10.33 2.55
N HIS A 360 23.10 -11.25 2.25
CA HIS A 360 23.22 -12.67 2.58
C HIS A 360 22.87 -13.63 1.42
N GLY A 361 22.22 -13.16 0.36
CA GLY A 361 21.85 -13.95 -0.80
C GLY A 361 22.65 -13.58 -2.04
N ALA A 362 22.11 -13.91 -3.22
CA ALA A 362 22.74 -13.65 -4.50
C ALA A 362 22.75 -12.17 -4.90
N GLU A 363 22.30 -11.23 -4.07
CA GLU A 363 22.43 -9.78 -4.37
C GLU A 363 23.87 -9.34 -4.60
N LEU A 364 24.82 -10.08 -3.99
CA LEU A 364 26.25 -9.84 -4.15
C LEU A 364 26.79 -10.36 -5.48
N ARG A 365 25.99 -11.15 -6.22
CA ARG A 365 26.29 -11.62 -7.57
C ARG A 365 25.52 -10.72 -8.54
N VAL A 366 26.20 -10.17 -9.55
CA VAL A 366 25.52 -9.39 -10.60
C VAL A 366 24.60 -10.32 -11.39
N GLU A 367 23.30 -10.30 -11.06
CA GLU A 367 22.22 -11.08 -11.70
C GLU A 367 22.46 -12.60 -11.79
N GLY A 368 23.48 -13.11 -11.09
CA GLY A 368 24.09 -14.42 -11.27
C GLY A 368 23.44 -15.53 -10.45
N TRP A 369 22.99 -16.58 -11.14
CA TRP A 369 22.79 -17.87 -10.49
C TRP A 369 24.12 -18.35 -9.90
N GLY A 370 24.07 -18.87 -8.68
CA GLY A 370 25.21 -19.56 -8.12
C GLY A 370 25.60 -20.80 -8.88
N PRO A 371 26.79 -21.37 -8.60
CA PRO A 371 27.13 -22.67 -9.13
C PRO A 371 26.03 -23.65 -8.72
N MET A 372 25.17 -24.06 -9.66
CA MET A 372 24.14 -25.07 -9.44
C MET A 372 24.79 -26.46 -9.37
N SER A 373 25.73 -26.61 -8.45
CA SER A 373 26.40 -27.88 -8.19
C SER A 373 25.59 -28.64 -7.14
N LEU A 374 25.11 -29.82 -7.51
CA LEU A 374 24.49 -30.76 -6.56
C LEU A 374 25.48 -31.26 -5.49
N PHE A 375 26.78 -31.03 -5.68
CA PHE A 375 27.85 -31.59 -4.87
C PHE A 375 28.65 -30.56 -4.07
N VAL A 376 28.42 -29.27 -4.30
CA VAL A 376 29.10 -28.18 -3.59
C VAL A 376 28.05 -27.37 -2.84
N PRO A 377 28.14 -27.25 -1.49
CA PRO A 377 27.26 -26.38 -0.74
C PRO A 377 27.28 -24.96 -1.31
N ASP A 378 26.12 -24.40 -1.66
CA ASP A 378 25.97 -23.00 -2.03
C ASP A 378 25.19 -22.26 -0.93
N PRO A 379 25.89 -21.56 -0.01
CA PRO A 379 25.24 -20.82 1.07
C PRO A 379 24.24 -19.77 0.60
N LEU A 380 24.38 -19.25 -0.63
CA LEU A 380 23.44 -18.27 -1.18
C LEU A 380 22.14 -18.96 -1.60
N PHE A 381 22.25 -20.14 -2.23
CA PHE A 381 21.10 -20.97 -2.57
C PHE A 381 20.35 -21.42 -1.31
N ASP A 382 21.08 -21.88 -0.28
CA ASP A 382 20.50 -22.27 1.01
C ASP A 382 19.80 -21.10 1.70
N PHE A 383 20.35 -19.90 1.58
CA PHE A 383 19.70 -18.69 2.09
C PHE A 383 18.39 -18.41 1.34
N GLU A 384 18.40 -18.38 0.02
CA GLU A 384 17.20 -18.05 -0.78
C GLU A 384 16.12 -19.13 -0.70
N LYS A 385 16.46 -20.37 -1.07
CA LYS A 385 15.50 -21.48 -1.17
C LYS A 385 15.18 -22.10 0.18
N GLY A 386 16.08 -22.00 1.17
CA GLY A 386 15.83 -22.45 2.53
C GLY A 386 15.25 -21.35 3.40
N THR A 387 16.01 -20.29 3.64
CA THR A 387 15.68 -19.25 4.64
C THR A 387 14.56 -18.32 4.16
N VAL A 388 14.73 -17.66 3.01
CA VAL A 388 13.75 -16.67 2.50
C VAL A 388 12.43 -17.35 2.17
N LEU A 389 12.45 -18.51 1.50
CA LEU A 389 11.25 -19.26 1.20
C LEU A 389 10.49 -19.72 2.46
N SER A 390 11.20 -20.12 3.52
CA SER A 390 10.55 -20.47 4.78
C SER A 390 9.89 -19.25 5.44
N ALA A 391 10.52 -18.07 5.39
CA ALA A 391 9.96 -16.83 5.91
C ALA A 391 8.73 -16.38 5.11
N ARG A 392 8.78 -16.50 3.78
CA ARG A 392 7.66 -16.28 2.87
C ARG A 392 6.48 -17.19 3.21
N ARG A 393 6.71 -18.49 3.36
CA ARG A 393 5.66 -19.46 3.73
C ARG A 393 5.04 -19.15 5.08
N ALA A 394 5.87 -18.85 6.08
CA ALA A 394 5.40 -18.52 7.43
C ALA A 394 4.55 -17.25 7.44
N SER A 395 5.04 -16.16 6.84
CA SER A 395 4.30 -14.91 6.74
C SER A 395 2.98 -15.10 5.98
N ARG A 396 3.00 -15.82 4.84
CA ARG A 396 1.80 -16.14 4.07
C ARG A 396 0.74 -16.84 4.92
N GLN A 397 1.12 -17.94 5.58
CA GLN A 397 0.18 -18.74 6.37
C GLN A 397 -0.35 -17.96 7.59
N LEU A 398 0.48 -17.15 8.24
CA LEU A 398 0.04 -16.32 9.35
C LEU A 398 -0.96 -15.26 8.93
N ILE A 399 -0.72 -14.57 7.80
CA ILE A 399 -1.67 -13.59 7.27
C ILE A 399 -2.98 -14.27 6.87
N LEU A 400 -2.94 -15.38 6.14
CA LEU A 400 -4.15 -16.12 5.73
C LEU A 400 -5.01 -16.58 6.92
N LYS A 401 -4.40 -16.94 8.06
CA LYS A 401 -5.13 -17.28 9.29
C LYS A 401 -5.88 -16.09 9.91
N GLN A 402 -5.48 -14.85 9.59
CA GLN A 402 -6.16 -13.62 10.05
C GLN A 402 -7.29 -13.18 9.13
N LEU A 403 -7.37 -13.75 7.91
CA LEU A 403 -8.37 -13.40 6.93
C LEU A 403 -9.62 -14.27 7.08
N PRO A 404 -10.81 -13.74 6.77
CA PRO A 404 -12.06 -14.49 6.82
C PRO A 404 -12.13 -15.48 5.65
N THR A 405 -11.49 -16.64 5.82
CA THR A 405 -11.30 -17.65 4.76
C THR A 405 -12.46 -18.66 4.64
N ASN A 406 -13.56 -18.46 5.39
CA ASN A 406 -14.78 -19.27 5.34
C ASN A 406 -16.04 -18.40 5.13
#